data_AF-A0AAV9PVR7-F1
#
_entry.id   AF-A0AAV9PVR7-F1
#
_cell.length_a   1.000
_cell.length_b   1.000
_cell.length_c   1.000
_cell.angle_alpha   90.00
_cell.angle_beta   90.00
_cell.angle_gamma   90.00
#
_symmetry.space_group_name_H-M   'P 1'
#
loop_
_entity.id
_entity.type
_entity.pdbx_description
1 polymer ?
#
loop_
_entity_poly.entity_id
_entity_poly.type
_entity_poly.pdbx_seq_one_letter_code
_entity_poly.pdbx_strand_id
1 'polypeptide(L)'
;MPVSGLRNLVLLLAYALIALAASTTGTTSDASKLPKSVTLSYEVIGSSSVKPLVTVFYDPKSQKHALSSWSPPSLDSLKSTTPEPTSSKLLRILLPNGSSTITTLDTFSEDVHQKIDLWISPTDGSIFSASVSSLSPPPLTSEEERYRKKVERAKAKGKPMPSRPPVPNTKKAREEAAKQAALYEPIKVNLITSSPGPSPSLATRKPPQVDNEGREVVQEEVPEKSLFQKYWWVGLIVVMLTMTGGGGGGDK
;
A
#
# COMPACT_ATOMS: atom_id res chain seq x y z
N MET A 1 -9.42 -53.32 -1.76
CA MET A 1 -10.01 -52.17 -2.49
C MET A 1 -9.94 -50.92 -1.61
N PRO A 2 -8.96 -50.01 -1.81
CA PRO A 2 -8.87 -48.76 -1.04
C PRO A 2 -8.96 -47.53 -1.99
N VAL A 3 -10.03 -47.41 -2.76
CA VAL A 3 -10.19 -46.29 -3.73
C VAL A 3 -10.98 -45.11 -3.13
N SER A 4 -11.64 -45.34 -1.99
CA SER A 4 -12.55 -44.36 -1.36
C SER A 4 -11.83 -43.26 -0.58
N GLY A 5 -10.65 -43.54 -0.02
CA GLY A 5 -9.90 -42.57 0.81
C GLY A 5 -9.24 -41.46 -0.01
N LEU A 6 -8.70 -41.79 -1.19
CA LEU A 6 -8.00 -40.82 -2.04
C LEU A 6 -8.95 -39.77 -2.62
N ARG A 7 -10.19 -40.16 -2.95
CA ARG A 7 -11.23 -39.25 -3.46
C ARG A 7 -11.65 -38.20 -2.43
N ASN A 8 -11.80 -38.59 -1.16
CA ASN A 8 -12.13 -37.67 -0.09
C ASN A 8 -10.98 -36.70 0.23
N LEU A 9 -9.72 -37.16 0.12
CA LEU A 9 -8.56 -36.31 0.33
C LEU A 9 -8.38 -35.29 -0.80
N VAL A 10 -8.63 -35.68 -2.05
CA VAL A 10 -8.63 -34.76 -3.21
C VAL A 10 -9.78 -33.74 -3.12
N LEU A 11 -10.96 -34.15 -2.66
CA LEU A 11 -12.09 -33.23 -2.42
C LEU A 11 -11.81 -32.24 -1.29
N LEU A 12 -11.17 -32.67 -0.19
CA LEU A 12 -10.74 -31.79 0.89
C LEU A 12 -9.67 -30.78 0.44
N LEU A 13 -8.72 -31.24 -0.38
CA LEU A 13 -7.65 -30.38 -0.90
C LEU A 13 -8.18 -29.39 -1.95
N ALA A 14 -9.17 -29.78 -2.76
CA ALA A 14 -9.88 -28.89 -3.66
C ALA A 14 -10.71 -27.83 -2.90
N TYR A 15 -11.37 -28.21 -1.79
CA TYR A 15 -12.09 -27.26 -0.94
C TYR A 15 -11.14 -26.27 -0.24
N ALA A 16 -9.97 -26.75 0.22
CA ALA A 16 -8.96 -25.88 0.82
C ALA A 16 -8.38 -24.86 -0.19
N LEU A 17 -8.22 -25.26 -1.46
CA LEU A 17 -7.74 -24.37 -2.53
C LEU A 17 -8.80 -23.36 -2.98
N ILE A 18 -10.08 -23.72 -2.98
CA ILE A 18 -11.19 -22.78 -3.27
C ILE A 18 -11.36 -21.76 -2.13
N ALA A 19 -11.21 -22.19 -0.87
CA ALA A 19 -11.26 -21.30 0.29
C ALA A 19 -10.08 -20.31 0.33
N LEU A 20 -8.91 -20.70 -0.18
CA LEU A 20 -7.74 -19.81 -0.22
C LEU A 20 -7.80 -18.82 -1.41
N ALA A 21 -8.40 -19.21 -2.54
CA ALA A 21 -8.57 -18.35 -3.71
C ALA A 21 -9.61 -17.22 -3.51
N ALA A 22 -10.55 -17.37 -2.56
CA ALA A 22 -11.53 -16.33 -2.23
C ALA A 22 -10.96 -15.13 -1.45
N SER A 23 -9.67 -15.13 -1.11
CA SER A 23 -9.03 -14.07 -0.32
C SER A 23 -8.33 -12.97 -1.15
N THR A 24 -8.38 -13.03 -2.48
CA THR A 24 -7.62 -12.12 -3.36
C THR A 24 -8.45 -11.44 -4.45
N THR A 25 -9.60 -10.85 -4.09
CA THR A 25 -10.26 -9.87 -4.95
C THR A 25 -10.96 -8.81 -4.11
N GLY A 26 -10.66 -7.54 -4.37
CA GLY A 26 -11.53 -6.42 -4.00
C GLY A 26 -11.24 -5.82 -2.63
N THR A 27 -10.70 -4.61 -2.68
CA THR A 27 -10.59 -3.61 -1.62
C THR A 27 -11.96 -3.22 -1.07
N THR A 28 -12.54 -4.05 -0.21
CA THR A 28 -13.50 -3.65 0.82
C THR A 28 -13.29 -4.57 2.01
N SER A 29 -12.30 -4.27 2.86
CA SER A 29 -12.26 -4.91 4.18
C SER A 29 -13.52 -4.48 4.94
N ASP A 30 -14.33 -5.44 5.39
CA ASP A 30 -15.47 -5.14 6.27
C ASP A 30 -14.96 -4.32 7.47
N ALA A 31 -15.53 -3.12 7.66
CA ALA A 31 -15.14 -2.21 8.74
C ALA A 31 -15.17 -2.88 10.13
N SER A 32 -16.03 -3.88 10.32
CA SER A 32 -16.16 -4.66 11.56
C SER A 32 -14.99 -5.61 11.85
N LYS A 33 -14.12 -5.89 10.86
CA LYS A 33 -13.00 -6.82 10.98
C LYS A 33 -11.65 -6.15 11.26
N LEU A 34 -11.61 -4.82 11.27
CA LEU A 34 -10.38 -4.06 11.44
C LEU A 34 -10.18 -3.69 12.93
N PRO A 35 -8.95 -3.81 13.46
CA PRO A 35 -8.68 -3.74 14.90
C PRO A 35 -8.74 -2.33 15.48
N LYS A 36 -8.60 -1.29 14.65
CA LYS A 36 -8.54 0.11 15.10
C LYS A 36 -9.47 0.99 14.29
N SER A 37 -9.93 2.07 14.91
CA SER A 37 -10.75 3.10 14.28
C SER A 37 -10.28 4.49 14.69
N VAL A 38 -10.40 5.46 13.78
CA VAL A 38 -10.21 6.89 14.06
C VAL A 38 -11.36 7.67 13.48
N THR A 39 -11.83 8.68 14.22
CA THR A 39 -12.79 9.66 13.71
C THR A 39 -12.08 11.00 13.59
N LEU A 40 -11.98 11.53 12.38
CA LEU A 40 -11.52 12.89 12.15
C LEU A 40 -12.70 13.84 12.26
N SER A 41 -12.46 14.99 12.87
CA SER A 41 -13.40 16.11 12.88
C SER A 41 -12.80 17.30 12.14
N TYR A 42 -13.64 18.27 11.79
CA TYR A 42 -13.22 19.52 11.20
C TYR A 42 -13.85 20.70 11.92
N GLU A 43 -13.16 21.83 11.87
CA GLU A 43 -13.56 23.11 12.43
C GLU A 43 -13.25 24.19 11.38
N VAL A 44 -14.22 25.04 11.06
CA VAL A 44 -13.95 26.19 10.17
C VAL A 44 -13.23 27.25 10.99
N ILE A 45 -12.10 27.76 10.49
CA ILE A 45 -11.35 28.80 11.19
C ILE A 45 -12.24 30.04 11.34
N GLY A 46 -12.49 30.45 12.59
CA GLY A 46 -13.43 31.53 12.95
C GLY A 46 -14.83 31.06 13.35
N SER A 47 -15.12 29.76 13.29
CA SER A 47 -16.33 29.14 13.86
C SER A 47 -15.96 28.28 15.06
N SER A 48 -16.76 28.27 16.12
CA SER A 48 -16.53 27.42 17.30
C SER A 48 -17.14 26.02 17.19
N SER A 49 -17.75 25.67 16.06
CA SER A 49 -18.44 24.40 15.87
C SER A 49 -17.51 23.33 15.29
N VAL A 50 -17.22 22.30 16.07
CA VAL A 50 -16.51 21.09 15.62
C VAL A 50 -17.52 20.07 15.10
N LYS A 51 -17.31 19.57 13.88
CA LYS A 51 -18.19 18.59 13.23
C LYS A 51 -17.40 17.35 12.81
N PRO A 52 -18.00 16.14 12.84
CA PRO A 52 -17.32 14.95 12.35
C PRO A 52 -17.12 15.05 10.83
N LEU A 53 -15.96 14.60 10.35
CA LEU A 53 -15.60 14.57 8.93
C LEU A 53 -15.69 13.15 8.36
N VAL A 54 -14.98 12.22 8.99
CA VAL A 54 -14.82 10.85 8.48
C VAL A 54 -14.48 9.91 9.62
N THR A 55 -15.02 8.70 9.59
CA THR A 55 -14.56 7.60 10.43
C THR A 55 -13.89 6.53 9.56
N VAL A 56 -12.65 6.20 9.91
CA VAL A 56 -11.82 5.25 9.19
C VAL A 56 -11.44 4.12 10.14
N PHE A 57 -11.75 2.90 9.72
CA PHE A 57 -11.26 1.68 10.35
C PHE A 57 -9.99 1.25 9.63
N TYR A 58 -8.99 0.78 10.38
CA TYR A 58 -7.70 0.41 9.81
C TYR A 58 -6.99 -0.70 10.58
N ASP A 59 -6.09 -1.39 9.88
CA ASP A 59 -5.11 -2.30 10.47
C ASP A 59 -3.70 -1.74 10.22
N PRO A 60 -2.95 -1.37 11.27
CA PRO A 60 -1.60 -0.81 11.12
C PRO A 60 -0.60 -1.81 10.53
N LYS A 61 -0.83 -3.12 10.64
CA LYS A 61 0.10 -4.14 10.14
C LYS A 61 -0.10 -4.45 8.66
N SER A 62 -1.35 -4.66 8.25
CA SER A 62 -1.68 -4.98 6.85
C SER A 62 -1.90 -3.75 5.97
N GLN A 63 -1.89 -2.54 6.55
CA GLN A 63 -2.22 -1.28 5.88
C GLN A 63 -3.60 -1.30 5.18
N LYS A 64 -4.49 -2.20 5.60
CA LYS A 64 -5.87 -2.26 5.14
C LYS A 64 -6.70 -1.22 5.86
N HIS A 65 -7.63 -0.61 5.14
CA HIS A 65 -8.54 0.38 5.67
C HIS A 65 -9.95 0.20 5.11
N ALA A 66 -10.93 0.69 5.86
CA ALA A 66 -12.31 0.80 5.45
C ALA A 66 -12.86 2.14 5.90
N LEU A 67 -13.51 2.85 4.98
CA LEU A 67 -14.21 4.10 5.28
C LEU A 67 -15.65 3.78 5.67
N SER A 68 -16.08 4.21 6.85
CA SER A 68 -17.45 3.95 7.33
C SER A 68 -18.40 5.13 7.15
N SER A 69 -17.89 6.36 7.23
CA SER A 69 -18.71 7.58 7.13
C SER A 69 -17.91 8.70 6.48
N TRP A 70 -18.58 9.54 5.69
CA TRP A 70 -18.01 10.73 5.05
C TRP A 70 -19.05 11.85 5.08
N SER A 71 -18.73 12.94 5.77
CA SER A 71 -19.59 14.12 5.90
C SER A 71 -18.77 15.39 5.64
N PRO A 72 -18.55 15.75 4.35
CA PRO A 72 -17.76 16.90 3.98
C PRO A 72 -18.51 18.22 4.31
N PRO A 73 -17.78 19.32 4.55
CA PRO A 73 -18.38 20.63 4.74
C PRO A 73 -19.12 21.11 3.49
N SER A 74 -20.32 21.67 3.65
CA SER A 74 -21.07 22.24 2.54
C SER A 74 -20.45 23.56 2.07
N LEU A 75 -20.08 23.62 0.79
CA LEU A 75 -19.45 24.79 0.17
C LEU A 75 -20.40 25.99 0.06
N ASP A 76 -21.70 25.74 -0.17
CA ASP A 76 -22.70 26.79 -0.44
C ASP A 76 -22.95 27.72 0.75
N SER A 77 -22.80 27.19 1.98
CA SER A 77 -23.02 27.97 3.20
C SER A 77 -21.81 28.81 3.61
N LEU A 78 -20.64 28.53 3.04
CA LEU A 78 -19.35 29.07 3.48
C LEU A 78 -18.60 29.83 2.38
N LYS A 79 -19.14 29.87 1.16
CA LYS A 79 -18.60 30.64 0.03
C LYS A 79 -18.39 32.09 0.45
N SER A 80 -17.16 32.56 0.28
CA SER A 80 -16.79 33.95 0.52
C SER A 80 -17.72 34.86 -0.31
N THR A 81 -18.30 35.88 0.31
CA THR A 81 -19.05 36.93 -0.40
C THR A 81 -18.14 37.83 -1.23
N THR A 82 -16.82 37.68 -1.09
CA THR A 82 -15.80 38.46 -1.79
C THR A 82 -15.33 37.68 -3.03
N PRO A 83 -15.35 38.29 -4.24
CA PRO A 83 -15.07 37.59 -5.50
C PRO A 83 -13.59 37.27 -5.75
N GLU A 84 -12.72 37.32 -4.74
CA GLU A 84 -11.30 37.04 -4.93
C GLU A 84 -11.03 35.52 -5.04
N PRO A 85 -10.32 35.06 -6.10
CA PRO A 85 -10.02 33.65 -6.35
C PRO A 85 -9.08 33.03 -5.29
N THR A 86 -8.51 33.85 -4.41
CA THR A 86 -7.61 33.43 -3.32
C THR A 86 -8.27 33.41 -1.94
N SER A 87 -9.57 33.74 -1.83
CA SER A 87 -10.25 33.94 -0.54
C SER A 87 -10.91 32.69 0.06
N SER A 88 -10.46 31.48 -0.31
CA SER A 88 -11.03 30.25 0.24
C SER A 88 -10.87 30.19 1.76
N LYS A 89 -11.96 29.87 2.48
CA LYS A 89 -11.91 29.72 3.93
C LYS A 89 -11.05 28.52 4.31
N LEU A 90 -10.33 28.66 5.42
CA LEU A 90 -9.51 27.59 5.96
C LEU A 90 -10.32 26.72 6.93
N LEU A 91 -10.02 25.43 6.89
CA LEU A 91 -10.58 24.40 7.75
C LEU A 91 -9.44 23.77 8.53
N ARG A 92 -9.64 23.60 9.83
CA ARG A 92 -8.78 22.80 10.68
C ARG A 92 -9.34 21.39 10.74
N ILE A 93 -8.50 20.41 10.45
CA ILE A 93 -8.77 19.00 10.64
C ILE A 93 -8.21 18.62 11.99
N LEU A 94 -9.03 17.93 12.78
CA LEU A 94 -8.78 17.63 14.18
C LEU A 94 -8.77 16.11 14.35
N LEU A 95 -7.75 15.63 15.04
CA LEU A 95 -7.67 14.27 15.52
C LEU A 95 -8.08 14.21 17.00
N PRO A 96 -8.59 13.06 17.47
CA PRO A 96 -8.98 12.88 18.87
C PRO A 96 -7.78 12.94 19.84
N ASN A 97 -6.55 12.81 19.35
CA ASN A 97 -5.32 12.95 20.13
C ASN A 97 -4.87 14.42 20.31
N GLY A 98 -5.60 15.39 19.77
CA GLY A 98 -5.27 16.81 19.81
C GLY A 98 -4.37 17.30 18.66
N SER A 99 -3.91 16.40 17.78
CA SER A 99 -3.21 16.79 16.55
C SER A 99 -4.15 17.50 15.60
N SER A 100 -3.65 18.52 14.91
CA SER A 100 -4.44 19.27 13.94
C SER A 100 -3.64 19.69 12.73
N THR A 101 -4.29 19.68 11.57
CA THR A 101 -3.75 20.16 10.30
C THR A 101 -4.71 21.15 9.67
N ILE A 102 -4.21 22.02 8.79
CA ILE A 102 -5.02 23.08 8.17
C ILE A 102 -5.11 22.80 6.67
N THR A 103 -6.32 22.96 6.12
CA THR A 103 -6.64 22.71 4.71
C THR A 103 -7.61 23.78 4.20
N THR A 104 -7.77 23.92 2.89
CA THR A 104 -8.72 24.87 2.30
C THR A 104 -10.09 24.22 2.11
N LEU A 105 -11.15 25.02 2.19
CA LEU A 105 -12.52 24.59 1.93
C LEU A 105 -12.68 24.00 0.51
N ASP A 106 -11.94 24.54 -0.47
CA ASP A 106 -11.95 24.08 -1.87
C ASP A 106 -11.47 22.62 -2.03
N THR A 107 -10.76 22.08 -1.03
CA THR A 107 -10.36 20.68 -1.00
C THR A 107 -11.56 19.72 -1.05
N PHE A 108 -12.72 20.18 -0.57
CA PHE A 108 -13.95 19.41 -0.47
C PHE A 108 -14.93 19.68 -1.63
N SER A 109 -14.46 20.29 -2.73
CA SER A 109 -15.26 20.46 -3.94
C SER A 109 -15.60 19.14 -4.60
N GLU A 110 -16.83 19.04 -5.11
CA GLU A 110 -17.33 17.88 -5.86
C GLU A 110 -16.56 17.64 -7.16
N ASP A 111 -15.91 18.69 -7.68
CA ASP A 111 -15.12 18.62 -8.93
C ASP A 111 -13.74 17.96 -8.73
N VAL A 112 -13.31 17.79 -7.49
CA VAL A 112 -11.97 17.32 -7.14
C VAL A 112 -12.06 16.02 -6.35
N HIS A 113 -11.08 15.15 -6.51
CA HIS A 113 -11.02 13.92 -5.73
C HIS A 113 -10.34 14.22 -4.39
N GLN A 114 -10.79 13.59 -3.30
CA GLN A 114 -10.20 13.81 -1.98
C GLN A 114 -9.19 12.71 -1.65
N LYS A 115 -8.07 13.10 -1.06
CA LYS A 115 -7.03 12.19 -0.58
C LYS A 115 -6.78 12.45 0.90
N ILE A 116 -7.00 11.42 1.70
CA ILE A 116 -6.84 11.41 3.15
C ILE A 116 -5.55 10.64 3.46
N ASP A 117 -4.53 11.35 3.95
CA ASP A 117 -3.28 10.73 4.38
C ASP A 117 -3.28 10.61 5.91
N LEU A 118 -3.14 9.39 6.41
CA LEU A 118 -3.12 9.06 7.83
C LEU A 118 -1.73 8.53 8.19
N TRP A 119 -1.01 9.26 9.04
CA TRP A 119 0.32 8.83 9.49
C TRP A 119 0.22 8.01 10.75
N ILE A 120 0.75 6.79 10.68
CA ILE A 120 0.71 5.80 11.73
C ILE A 120 2.05 5.76 12.46
N SER A 121 2.00 5.78 13.79
CA SER A 121 3.15 5.58 14.66
C SER A 121 3.66 4.15 14.55
N PRO A 122 4.97 3.92 14.36
CA PRO A 122 5.54 2.59 14.25
C PRO A 122 5.53 1.81 15.58
N THR A 123 5.47 2.50 16.72
CA THR A 123 5.52 1.87 18.05
C THR A 123 4.17 1.25 18.42
N ASP A 124 3.12 2.05 18.32
CA ASP A 124 1.82 1.70 18.87
C ASP A 124 0.80 1.39 17.78
N GLY A 125 1.11 1.71 16.52
CA GLY A 125 0.18 1.63 15.40
C GLY A 125 -1.00 2.59 15.54
N SER A 126 -0.85 3.67 16.32
CA SER A 126 -1.84 4.74 16.48
C SER A 126 -1.63 5.82 15.43
N ILE A 127 -2.70 6.49 15.00
CA ILE A 127 -2.58 7.62 14.08
C ILE A 127 -2.16 8.85 14.88
N PHE A 128 -1.04 9.46 14.50
CA PHE A 128 -0.53 10.67 15.18
C PHE A 128 -0.82 11.95 14.38
N SER A 129 -0.96 11.84 13.06
CA SER A 129 -1.28 12.97 12.18
C SER A 129 -2.23 12.51 11.08
N ALA A 130 -3.08 13.42 10.61
CA ALA A 130 -3.94 13.22 9.46
C ALA A 130 -4.00 14.50 8.64
N SER A 131 -4.12 14.37 7.33
CA SER A 131 -4.32 15.49 6.42
C SER A 131 -5.30 15.09 5.33
N VAL A 132 -6.00 16.08 4.80
CA VAL A 132 -6.86 15.91 3.64
C VAL A 132 -6.37 16.86 2.55
N SER A 133 -6.21 16.33 1.35
CA SER A 133 -5.69 17.04 0.20
C SER A 133 -6.59 16.77 -0.99
N SER A 134 -6.53 17.67 -1.97
CA SER A 134 -7.28 17.53 -3.20
C SER A 134 -6.39 16.90 -4.27
N LEU A 135 -6.94 15.95 -5.00
CA LEU A 135 -6.33 15.31 -6.15
C LEU A 135 -7.10 15.74 -7.39
N SER A 136 -6.39 16.34 -8.34
CA SER A 136 -6.97 16.65 -9.64
C SER A 136 -7.48 15.35 -10.29
N PRO A 137 -8.72 15.33 -10.80
CA PRO A 137 -9.22 14.19 -11.55
C PRO A 137 -8.30 13.90 -12.74
N PRO A 138 -8.28 12.65 -13.23
CA PRO A 138 -7.49 12.34 -14.41
C PRO A 138 -7.94 13.23 -15.58
N PRO A 139 -7.00 13.70 -16.42
CA PRO A 139 -7.36 14.44 -17.61
C PRO A 139 -8.29 13.57 -18.45
N LEU A 140 -9.42 14.15 -18.87
CA LEU A 140 -10.41 13.45 -19.68
C LEU A 140 -9.76 13.03 -20.99
N THR A 141 -10.06 11.82 -21.45
CA THR A 141 -9.66 11.41 -22.79
C THR A 141 -10.43 12.25 -23.83
N SER A 142 -9.82 12.49 -25.00
CA SER A 142 -10.47 13.29 -26.06
C SER A 142 -11.85 12.78 -26.50
N GLU A 143 -12.09 11.47 -26.34
CA GLU A 143 -13.39 10.84 -26.59
C GLU A 143 -14.42 11.14 -25.49
N GLU A 144 -14.01 11.11 -24.23
CA GLU A 144 -14.84 11.45 -23.08
C GLU A 144 -15.20 12.94 -23.05
N GLU A 145 -14.28 13.82 -23.45
CA GLU A 145 -14.55 15.26 -23.62
C GLU A 145 -15.64 15.50 -24.66
N ARG A 146 -15.51 14.86 -25.83
CA ARG A 146 -16.51 14.93 -26.90
C ARG A 146 -17.86 14.40 -26.43
N TYR A 147 -17.85 13.33 -25.63
CA TYR A 147 -19.06 12.76 -25.07
C TYR A 147 -19.71 13.69 -24.04
N ARG A 148 -18.96 14.22 -23.07
CA ARG A 148 -19.46 15.21 -22.10
C ARG A 148 -20.09 16.41 -22.80
N LYS A 149 -19.42 16.97 -23.81
CA LYS A 149 -19.96 18.07 -24.61
C LYS A 149 -21.26 17.71 -25.34
N LYS A 150 -21.41 16.46 -25.80
CA LYS A 150 -22.66 15.96 -26.38
C LYS A 150 -23.77 15.81 -25.33
N VAL A 151 -23.46 15.29 -24.14
CA VAL A 151 -24.39 15.15 -23.02
C VAL A 151 -24.88 16.53 -22.56
N GLU A 152 -23.99 17.50 -22.38
CA GLU A 152 -24.33 18.88 -22.01
C GLU A 152 -25.25 19.52 -23.05
N ARG A 153 -24.94 19.36 -24.34
CA ARG A 153 -25.80 19.84 -25.43
C ARG A 153 -27.15 19.14 -25.46
N ALA A 154 -27.21 17.85 -25.14
CA ALA A 154 -28.47 17.10 -25.08
C ALA A 154 -29.32 17.57 -23.89
N LYS A 155 -28.70 17.73 -22.71
CA LYS A 155 -29.34 18.25 -21.49
C LYS A 155 -29.89 19.65 -21.70
N ALA A 156 -29.11 20.55 -22.30
CA ALA A 156 -29.54 21.91 -22.63
C ALA A 156 -30.69 21.96 -23.66
N LYS A 157 -30.77 20.94 -24.53
CA LYS A 157 -31.82 20.84 -25.57
C LYS A 157 -32.99 19.91 -25.19
N GLY A 158 -33.03 19.40 -23.96
CA GLY A 158 -34.05 18.43 -23.51
C GLY A 158 -34.09 17.13 -24.32
N LYS A 159 -32.99 16.77 -25.00
CA LYS A 159 -32.90 15.56 -25.81
C LYS A 159 -32.51 14.35 -24.95
N PRO A 160 -32.91 13.13 -25.34
CA PRO A 160 -32.46 11.92 -24.65
C PRO A 160 -30.92 11.87 -24.61
N MET A 161 -30.39 11.42 -23.47
CA MET A 161 -28.95 11.37 -23.26
C MET A 161 -28.31 10.41 -24.26
N PRO A 162 -27.18 10.79 -24.91
CA PRO A 162 -26.46 9.89 -25.80
C PRO A 162 -25.98 8.66 -25.01
N SER A 163 -25.89 7.50 -25.67
CA SER A 163 -25.37 6.28 -25.04
C SER A 163 -23.88 6.43 -24.70
N ARG A 164 -23.48 5.93 -23.53
CA ARG A 164 -22.07 5.93 -23.08
C ARG A 164 -21.17 5.26 -24.13
N PRO A 165 -19.97 5.81 -24.42
CA PRO A 165 -19.02 5.15 -25.31
C PRO A 165 -18.70 3.73 -24.81
N PRO A 166 -18.49 2.78 -25.73
CA PRO A 166 -18.15 1.41 -25.37
C PRO A 166 -16.78 1.36 -24.67
N VAL A 167 -16.71 0.61 -23.56
CA VAL A 167 -15.45 0.35 -22.85
C VAL A 167 -14.52 -0.42 -23.81
N PRO A 168 -13.21 -0.09 -23.89
CA PRO A 168 -12.27 -0.81 -24.74
C PRO A 168 -12.33 -2.33 -24.53
N ASN A 169 -12.52 -3.08 -25.62
CA ASN A 169 -12.66 -4.55 -25.56
C ASN A 169 -11.35 -5.29 -25.24
N THR A 170 -10.21 -4.60 -25.25
CA THR A 170 -8.92 -5.24 -24.99
C THR A 170 -8.69 -5.38 -23.48
N LYS A 171 -8.28 -6.58 -23.06
CA LYS A 171 -7.97 -6.88 -21.65
C LYS A 171 -6.98 -5.87 -21.05
N LYS A 172 -5.97 -5.46 -21.84
CA LYS A 172 -4.95 -4.49 -21.44
C LYS A 172 -5.52 -3.09 -21.21
N ALA A 173 -6.35 -2.57 -22.13
CA ALA A 173 -6.96 -1.25 -21.95
C ALA A 173 -7.97 -1.23 -20.79
N ARG A 174 -8.68 -2.34 -20.56
CA ARG A 174 -9.58 -2.47 -19.40
C ARG A 174 -8.80 -2.49 -18.09
N GLU A 175 -7.65 -3.16 -18.04
CA GLU A 175 -6.79 -3.20 -16.85
C GLU A 175 -6.12 -1.85 -16.58
N GLU A 176 -5.62 -1.17 -17.60
CA GLU A 176 -5.03 0.17 -17.49
C GLU A 176 -6.08 1.21 -17.07
N ALA A 177 -7.27 1.18 -17.67
CA ALA A 177 -8.38 2.04 -17.27
C ALA A 177 -8.85 1.73 -15.84
N ALA A 178 -8.86 0.46 -15.43
CA ALA A 178 -9.17 0.08 -14.06
C ALA A 178 -8.10 0.55 -13.07
N LYS A 179 -6.81 0.45 -13.42
CA LYS A 179 -5.72 0.97 -12.60
C LYS A 179 -5.76 2.49 -12.47
N GLN A 180 -6.04 3.21 -13.57
CA GLN A 180 -6.22 4.65 -13.54
C GLN A 180 -7.46 5.02 -12.72
N ALA A 181 -8.60 4.38 -12.92
CA ALA A 181 -9.79 4.62 -12.12
C ALA A 181 -9.57 4.32 -10.62
N ALA A 182 -8.81 3.28 -10.28
CA ALA A 182 -8.46 2.95 -8.89
C ALA A 182 -7.46 3.96 -8.28
N LEU A 183 -6.60 4.59 -9.09
CA LEU A 183 -5.73 5.67 -8.63
C LEU A 183 -6.53 6.94 -8.28
N TYR A 184 -7.61 7.17 -9.01
CA TYR A 184 -8.50 8.33 -8.91
C TYR A 184 -9.89 7.92 -8.43
N GLU A 185 -9.98 7.17 -7.33
CA GLU A 185 -11.25 7.01 -6.63
C GLU A 185 -11.67 8.34 -5.99
N PRO A 186 -12.97 8.68 -5.96
CA PRO A 186 -13.45 9.97 -5.44
C PRO A 186 -12.90 10.32 -4.05
N ILE A 187 -12.70 9.30 -3.20
CA ILE A 187 -12.09 9.44 -1.88
C ILE A 187 -11.04 8.35 -1.73
N LYS A 188 -9.78 8.75 -1.60
CA LYS A 188 -8.65 7.85 -1.41
C LYS A 188 -8.07 7.98 -0.02
N VAL A 189 -7.95 6.88 0.72
CA VAL A 189 -7.30 6.87 2.03
C VAL A 189 -5.94 6.19 1.90
N ASN A 190 -4.87 6.84 2.35
CA ASN A 190 -3.54 6.23 2.43
C ASN A 190 -3.09 6.14 3.89
N LEU A 191 -2.65 4.95 4.27
CA LEU A 191 -2.01 4.70 5.54
C LEU A 191 -0.50 4.78 5.35
N ILE A 192 0.13 5.77 5.99
CA ILE A 192 1.57 6.05 5.87
C ILE A 192 2.26 5.63 7.16
N THR A 193 3.10 4.60 7.09
CA THR A 193 3.96 4.17 8.19
C THR A 193 5.35 4.74 7.99
N SER A 194 6.00 5.23 9.05
CA SER A 194 7.41 5.62 8.97
C SER A 194 8.30 4.38 8.87
N SER A 195 9.12 4.32 7.83
CA SER A 195 10.24 3.38 7.77
C SER A 195 11.52 4.08 8.22
N PRO A 196 12.44 3.40 8.92
CA PRO A 196 13.78 3.92 9.13
C PRO A 196 14.38 4.38 7.80
N GLY A 197 14.93 5.59 7.78
CA GLY A 197 15.62 6.11 6.59
C GLY A 197 16.88 5.30 6.28
N PRO A 198 17.49 5.50 5.10
CA PRO A 198 18.76 4.87 4.78
C PRO A 198 19.80 5.33 5.81
N SER A 199 20.22 4.41 6.68
CA SER A 199 21.34 4.65 7.58
C SER A 199 22.64 4.55 6.78
N PRO A 200 23.60 5.46 6.99
CA PRO A 200 24.91 5.33 6.35
C PRO A 200 25.52 4.00 6.80
N SER A 201 25.85 3.14 5.84
CA SER A 201 26.73 2.01 6.10
C SER A 201 28.12 2.59 6.32
N LEU A 202 28.42 2.93 7.58
CA LEU A 202 29.78 3.24 7.96
C LEU A 202 30.58 1.96 7.70
N ALA A 203 31.44 1.98 6.68
CA ALA A 203 32.43 0.94 6.41
C ALA A 203 33.52 0.96 7.49
N THR A 204 33.14 1.09 8.75
CA THR A 204 34.02 0.83 9.87
C THR A 204 34.29 -0.66 9.85
N ARG A 205 35.57 -1.01 9.68
CA ARG A 205 36.07 -2.33 10.09
C ARG A 205 35.44 -2.65 11.45
N LYS A 206 34.98 -3.88 11.66
CA LYS A 206 34.48 -4.31 12.98
C LYS A 206 35.47 -3.80 14.04
N PRO A 207 35.00 -3.19 15.13
CA PRO A 207 35.91 -2.63 16.13
C PRO A 207 36.92 -3.70 16.54
N PRO A 208 38.22 -3.36 16.63
CA PRO A 208 39.23 -4.31 17.05
C PRO A 208 38.81 -4.92 18.39
N GLN A 209 39.03 -6.22 18.57
CA GLN A 209 38.77 -6.85 19.86
C GLN A 209 39.80 -6.33 20.86
N VAL A 210 39.32 -5.75 21.94
CA VAL A 210 40.14 -5.18 23.01
C VAL A 210 40.02 -6.09 24.23
N ASP A 211 41.13 -6.34 24.91
CA ASP A 211 41.14 -7.06 26.18
C ASP A 211 40.62 -6.18 27.34
N ASN A 212 40.53 -6.76 28.54
CA ASN A 212 40.07 -6.03 29.75
C ASN A 212 41.01 -4.87 30.16
N GLU A 213 42.18 -4.76 29.54
CA GLU A 213 43.22 -3.78 29.84
C GLU A 213 43.31 -2.68 28.77
N GLY A 214 42.40 -2.68 27.79
CA GLY A 214 42.34 -1.65 26.76
C GLY A 214 43.37 -1.82 25.64
N ARG A 215 44.05 -2.96 25.56
CA ARG A 215 45.03 -3.25 24.51
C ARG A 215 44.38 -4.01 23.36
N GLU A 216 44.79 -3.65 22.15
CA GLU A 216 44.36 -4.36 20.95
C GLU A 216 44.86 -5.80 21.02
N VAL A 217 43.92 -6.74 21.07
CA VAL A 217 44.25 -8.15 20.85
C VAL A 217 44.62 -8.24 19.38
N VAL A 218 45.92 -8.43 19.09
CA VAL A 218 46.38 -8.80 17.75
C VAL A 218 45.61 -10.06 17.41
N GLN A 219 44.59 -9.91 16.58
CA GLN A 219 43.79 -11.00 16.08
C GLN A 219 44.74 -11.78 15.18
N GLU A 220 45.40 -12.81 15.74
CA GLU A 220 46.12 -13.80 14.95
C GLU A 220 45.11 -14.27 13.90
N GLU A 221 45.36 -13.89 12.65
CA GLU A 221 44.64 -14.41 11.50
C GLU A 221 44.82 -15.92 11.61
N VAL A 222 43.82 -16.61 12.16
CA VAL A 222 43.84 -18.06 12.33
C VAL A 222 44.18 -18.57 10.95
N PRO A 223 45.40 -19.09 10.72
CA PRO A 223 45.89 -19.35 9.38
C PRO A 223 44.87 -20.28 8.78
N GLU A 224 44.15 -19.81 7.75
CA GLU A 224 43.14 -20.60 7.10
C GLU A 224 43.85 -21.88 6.69
N LYS A 225 43.55 -22.99 7.40
CA LYS A 225 44.24 -24.26 7.17
C LYS A 225 44.17 -24.49 5.68
N SER A 226 45.33 -24.48 5.01
CA SER A 226 45.44 -24.51 3.56
C SER A 226 44.45 -25.52 3.01
N LEU A 227 43.76 -25.21 1.91
CA LEU A 227 42.76 -26.10 1.30
C LEU A 227 43.31 -27.54 1.15
N PHE A 228 44.62 -27.68 0.94
CA PHE A 228 45.32 -28.95 0.96
C PHE A 228 45.25 -29.69 2.30
N GLN A 229 45.44 -29.02 3.43
CA GLN A 229 45.31 -29.59 4.77
C GLN A 229 43.85 -29.93 5.12
N LYS A 230 42.87 -29.23 4.54
CA LYS A 230 41.44 -29.52 4.75
C LYS A 230 40.92 -30.66 3.86
N TYR A 231 41.48 -30.82 2.66
CA TYR A 231 40.97 -31.75 1.65
C TYR A 231 41.96 -32.85 1.21
N TRP A 232 43.10 -33.03 1.88
CA TRP A 232 44.06 -34.09 1.53
C TRP A 232 43.44 -35.49 1.51
N TRP A 233 42.48 -35.77 2.41
CA TRP A 233 41.75 -37.03 2.46
C TRP A 233 40.86 -37.26 1.21
N VAL A 234 40.40 -36.19 0.55
CA VAL A 234 39.63 -36.30 -0.71
C VAL A 234 40.52 -36.86 -1.81
N GLY A 235 41.78 -36.42 -1.88
CA GLY A 235 42.78 -36.99 -2.79
C GLY A 235 42.97 -38.49 -2.57
N LEU A 236 43.02 -38.94 -1.32
CA LEU A 236 43.09 -40.37 -0.98
C LEU A 236 41.87 -41.15 -1.48
N ILE A 237 40.67 -40.59 -1.33
CA ILE A 237 39.44 -41.23 -1.82
C ILE A 237 39.44 -41.34 -3.34
N VAL A 238 39.86 -40.29 -4.07
CA VAL A 238 39.95 -40.32 -5.54
C VAL A 238 40.95 -41.38 -6.02
N VAL A 239 42.11 -41.50 -5.37
CA VAL A 239 43.09 -42.54 -5.69
C VAL A 239 42.50 -43.94 -5.43
N MET A 240 41.83 -44.13 -4.30
CA MET A 240 41.19 -45.41 -4.00
C MET A 240 40.09 -45.75 -5.02
N LEU A 241 39.25 -44.78 -5.40
CA LEU A 241 38.21 -44.96 -6.42
C LEU A 241 38.77 -45.25 -7.82
N THR A 242 39.88 -44.63 -8.21
CA THR A 242 40.52 -44.91 -9.52
C THR A 242 41.21 -46.27 -9.54
N MET A 243 41.84 -46.69 -8.43
CA MET A 243 42.44 -48.02 -8.32
C MET A 243 41.41 -49.15 -8.17
N THR A 244 40.26 -48.87 -7.54
CA THR A 244 39.19 -49.87 -7.33
C THR A 244 38.19 -49.89 -8.49
N GLY A 245 38.02 -48.77 -9.20
CA GLY A 245 37.14 -48.62 -10.37
C GLY A 245 37.82 -48.84 -11.73
N GLY A 246 39.14 -48.98 -11.78
CA GLY A 246 39.90 -49.23 -13.01
C GLY A 246 40.00 -50.70 -13.45
N GLY A 247 39.39 -51.64 -12.70
CA GLY A 247 39.40 -53.07 -13.01
C GLY A 247 38.05 -53.57 -13.51
N GLY A 248 37.62 -53.15 -14.70
CA GLY A 248 36.34 -53.58 -15.26
C GLY A 248 36.19 -53.36 -16.77
N GLY A 249 36.67 -54.32 -17.56
CA GLY A 249 36.13 -54.62 -18.91
C GLY A 249 37.10 -54.47 -20.08
N GLY A 250 37.61 -55.61 -20.57
CA GLY A 250 38.37 -55.72 -21.82
C GLY A 250 38.76 -57.17 -22.16
N ASP A 251 37.74 -57.97 -22.52
CA ASP A 251 37.75 -59.15 -23.40
C ASP A 251 38.95 -60.14 -23.41
N LYS A 252 38.74 -61.32 -22.80
CA LYS A 252 38.79 -62.64 -23.47
C LYS A 252 38.13 -63.72 -22.63
#